data_AF-A0A850DGJ3-F1
#
_entry.id   AF-A0A850DGJ3-F1
#
_cell.length_a   1.000
_cell.length_b   1.000
_cell.length_c   1.000
_cell.angle_alpha   90.00
_cell.angle_beta   90.00
_cell.angle_gamma   90.00
#
_symmetry.space_group_name_H-M   'P 1'
#
loop_
_entity.id
_entity.type
_entity.pdbx_description
1 polymer ?
#
loop_
_entity_poly.entity_id
_entity_poly.type
_entity_poly.pdbx_seq_one_letter_code
_entity_poly.pdbx_strand_id
1 'polypeptide(L)'
;MDREASWRVIERQRLDIAALLAGLAPQQWDTPSLCAGWRVREVAAHLAVTPNPPSAAAMLAAALRARGDYNRFIDDLTRAHARRSGPELVAEIRADASSRRLPKLTNYRNILFDTIVHGQDIAIPLGRT
;
A
#
# COMPACT_ATOMS: atom_id res chain seq x y z
N MET A 1 10.43 3.61 20.05
CA MET A 1 9.96 4.75 19.25
C MET A 1 8.60 5.18 19.77
N ASP A 2 8.41 6.47 20.07
CA ASP A 2 7.10 7.00 20.45
C ASP A 2 6.16 7.15 19.24
N ARG A 3 4.88 7.45 19.49
CA ARG A 3 3.84 7.54 18.46
C ARG A 3 4.11 8.63 17.42
N GLU A 4 4.62 9.79 17.83
CA GLU A 4 4.88 10.91 16.91
C GLU A 4 6.13 10.63 16.06
N ALA A 5 7.15 10.01 16.64
CA ALA A 5 8.29 9.51 15.91
C ALA A 5 7.87 8.44 14.88
N SER A 6 6.95 7.53 15.24
CA SER A 6 6.42 6.55 14.28
C SER A 6 5.68 7.20 13.11
N TRP A 7 4.85 8.22 13.35
CA TRP A 7 4.15 8.92 12.27
C TRP A 7 5.11 9.68 11.35
N ARG A 8 6.15 10.32 11.90
CA ARG A 8 7.20 10.95 11.08
C ARG A 8 7.93 9.95 10.19
N VAL A 9 8.21 8.75 10.70
CA VAL A 9 8.81 7.67 9.91
C VAL A 9 7.84 7.17 8.83
N ILE A 10 6.57 6.94 9.16
CA ILE A 10 5.54 6.52 8.18
C ILE A 10 5.43 7.52 7.04
N GLU A 11 5.29 8.81 7.36
CA GLU A 11 5.20 9.87 6.36
C GLU A 11 6.42 9.89 5.46
N ARG A 12 7.63 9.85 6.06
CA ARG A 12 8.88 9.85 5.30
C ARG A 12 8.96 8.64 4.36
N GLN A 13 8.66 7.45 4.86
CA GLN A 13 8.69 6.22 4.06
C GLN A 13 7.69 6.25 2.92
N ARG A 14 6.47 6.76 3.13
CA ARG A 14 5.47 6.93 2.04
C ARG A 14 5.98 7.89 0.96
N LEU A 15 6.62 9.00 1.35
CA LEU A 15 7.22 9.94 0.40
C LEU A 15 8.36 9.31 -0.39
N ASP A 16 9.25 8.57 0.27
CA ASP A 16 10.38 7.89 -0.37
C ASP A 16 9.88 6.80 -1.33
N ILE A 17 8.87 6.01 -0.94
CA ILE A 17 8.21 5.03 -1.82
C ILE A 17 7.56 5.70 -3.03
N ALA A 18 6.81 6.79 -2.83
CA ALA A 18 6.21 7.54 -3.94
C ALA A 18 7.26 8.11 -4.90
N ALA A 19 8.41 8.55 -4.40
CA ALA A 19 9.53 9.02 -5.21
C ALA A 19 10.17 7.88 -6.02
N LEU A 20 10.38 6.71 -5.40
CA LEU A 20 10.86 5.51 -6.09
C LEU A 20 9.90 5.11 -7.23
N LEU A 21 8.61 5.01 -6.92
CA LEU A 21 7.57 4.60 -7.87
C LEU A 21 7.43 5.59 -9.03
N ALA A 22 7.60 6.89 -8.78
CA ALA A 22 7.57 7.92 -9.82
C ALA A 22 8.69 7.77 -10.87
N GLY A 23 9.81 7.14 -10.49
CA GLY A 23 10.96 6.90 -11.36
C GLY A 23 10.92 5.56 -12.10
N LEU A 24 9.84 4.79 -12.00
CA LEU A 24 9.73 3.49 -12.65
C LEU A 24 9.31 3.59 -14.11
N ALA A 25 9.99 2.83 -14.96
CA ALA A 25 9.51 2.56 -16.32
C ALA A 25 8.22 1.73 -16.27
N PRO A 26 7.34 1.84 -17.28
CA PRO A 26 6.07 1.10 -17.31
C PRO A 26 6.20 -0.41 -17.05
N GLN A 27 7.27 -1.03 -17.55
CA GLN A 27 7.50 -2.48 -17.42
C GLN A 27 7.87 -2.89 -15.98
N GLN A 28 8.49 -1.98 -15.21
CA GLN A 28 8.90 -2.26 -13.83
C GLN A 28 7.71 -2.34 -12.87
N TRP A 29 6.57 -1.75 -13.23
CA TRP A 29 5.32 -1.89 -12.47
C TRP A 29 4.79 -3.32 -12.47
N ASP A 30 5.18 -4.12 -13.47
CA ASP A 30 4.77 -5.51 -13.60
C ASP A 30 5.81 -6.51 -13.07
N THR A 31 6.93 -6.03 -12.52
CA THR A 31 7.92 -6.87 -11.83
C THR A 31 7.29 -7.56 -10.62
N PRO A 32 7.50 -8.88 -10.42
CA PRO A 32 7.09 -9.57 -9.20
C PRO A 32 7.67 -8.89 -7.95
N SER A 33 6.83 -8.66 -6.96
CA SER A 33 7.26 -8.16 -5.65
C SER A 33 7.70 -9.31 -4.74
N LEU A 34 8.20 -9.00 -3.54
CA LEU A 34 8.41 -10.03 -2.51
C LEU A 34 7.09 -10.51 -1.86
N CYS A 35 5.99 -9.80 -2.07
CA CYS A 35 4.65 -10.29 -1.71
C CYS A 35 4.21 -11.34 -2.74
N ALA A 36 4.04 -12.59 -2.29
CA ALA A 36 3.66 -13.71 -3.15
C ALA A 36 2.36 -13.41 -3.91
N GLY A 37 2.40 -13.55 -5.24
CA GLY A 37 1.25 -13.32 -6.12
C GLY A 37 0.95 -11.85 -6.44
N TRP A 38 1.77 -10.91 -5.94
CA TRP A 38 1.67 -9.47 -6.20
C TRP A 38 2.89 -8.99 -6.99
N ARG A 39 2.64 -8.12 -7.96
CA ARG A 39 3.66 -7.29 -8.61
C ARG A 39 3.83 -6.01 -7.82
N VAL A 40 4.84 -5.21 -8.19
CA VAL A 40 5.06 -3.87 -7.64
C VAL A 40 3.78 -3.02 -7.63
N ARG A 41 2.96 -3.09 -8.70
CA ARG A 41 1.69 -2.34 -8.74
C ARG A 41 0.71 -2.73 -7.65
N GLU A 42 0.64 -4.01 -7.27
CA GLU A 42 -0.30 -4.47 -6.26
C GLU A 42 0.16 -3.98 -4.88
N VAL A 43 1.45 -4.05 -4.58
CA VAL A 43 2.01 -3.49 -3.34
C VAL A 43 1.77 -1.97 -3.25
N ALA A 44 2.01 -1.24 -4.35
CA ALA A 44 1.73 0.20 -4.42
C ALA A 44 0.24 0.51 -4.20
N ALA A 45 -0.64 -0.28 -4.80
CA ALA A 45 -2.08 -0.12 -4.65
C ALA A 45 -2.58 -0.40 -3.22
N HIS A 46 -2.01 -1.41 -2.55
CA HIS A 46 -2.26 -1.70 -1.14
C HIS A 46 -1.88 -0.51 -0.24
N LEU A 47 -0.70 0.07 -0.47
CA LEU A 47 -0.24 1.26 0.27
C LEU A 47 -1.16 2.47 0.03
N ALA A 48 -1.63 2.67 -1.21
CA ALA A 48 -2.51 3.78 -1.58
C ALA A 48 -3.92 3.65 -0.97
N VAL A 49 -4.49 2.45 -0.93
CA VAL A 49 -5.85 2.22 -0.40
C VAL A 49 -5.91 2.21 1.14
N THR A 50 -4.80 1.90 1.81
CA THR A 50 -4.73 1.79 3.28
C THR A 50 -5.21 3.03 4.05
N PRO A 51 -4.77 4.26 3.73
CA PRO A 51 -5.27 5.49 4.38
C PRO A 51 -6.67 5.91 3.90
N ASN A 52 -7.17 5.34 2.80
CA ASN A 52 -8.47 5.65 2.18
C ASN A 52 -9.27 4.38 1.94
N PRO A 53 -9.73 3.71 3.00
CA PRO A 53 -10.52 2.51 2.82
C PRO A 53 -11.79 2.84 2.00
N PRO A 54 -12.22 1.93 1.12
CA PRO A 54 -13.50 2.06 0.43
C PRO A 54 -14.66 2.30 1.40
N SER A 55 -15.80 2.73 0.86
CA SER A 55 -17.02 2.92 1.68
C SER A 55 -17.37 1.67 2.48
N ALA A 56 -18.03 1.85 3.63
CA ALA A 56 -18.41 0.73 4.50
C ALA A 56 -19.22 -0.35 3.76
N ALA A 57 -20.07 0.04 2.81
CA ALA A 57 -20.82 -0.88 1.95
C ALA A 57 -19.90 -1.69 1.01
N ALA A 58 -18.91 -1.04 0.39
CA ALA A 58 -17.93 -1.72 -0.45
C ALA A 58 -17.04 -2.68 0.36
N MET A 59 -16.65 -2.27 1.57
CA MET A 59 -15.91 -3.11 2.52
C MET A 59 -16.73 -4.33 2.94
N LEU A 60 -18.02 -4.16 3.27
CA LEU A 60 -18.90 -5.27 3.63
C LEU A 60 -19.09 -6.24 2.45
N ALA A 61 -19.33 -5.72 1.25
CA ALA A 61 -19.49 -6.55 0.06
C ALA A 61 -18.21 -7.34 -0.27
N ALA A 62 -17.03 -6.72 -0.11
CA ALA A 62 -15.76 -7.40 -0.27
C ALA A 62 -15.52 -8.47 0.82
N ALA A 63 -15.86 -8.18 2.08
CA ALA A 63 -15.74 -9.16 3.17
C ALA A 63 -16.65 -10.38 2.95
N LEU A 64 -17.89 -10.17 2.48
CA LEU A 64 -18.80 -11.26 2.11
C LEU A 64 -18.27 -12.08 0.94
N ARG A 65 -17.74 -11.44 -0.10
CA ARG A 65 -17.11 -12.14 -1.24
C ARG A 65 -15.91 -12.98 -0.82
N ALA A 66 -15.12 -12.47 0.12
CA ALA A 66 -13.97 -13.16 0.68
C ALA A 66 -14.33 -14.31 1.64
N ARG A 67 -15.62 -14.48 2.00
CA ARG A 67 -16.12 -15.55 2.87
C ARG A 67 -15.45 -15.59 4.26
N GLY A 68 -15.11 -14.42 4.80
CA GLY A 68 -14.41 -14.31 6.08
C GLY A 68 -12.89 -14.52 6.01
N ASP A 69 -12.32 -14.80 4.84
CA ASP A 69 -10.87 -14.84 4.65
C ASP A 69 -10.29 -13.43 4.51
N TYR A 70 -9.51 -13.01 5.51
CA TYR A 70 -8.91 -11.67 5.55
C TYR A 70 -7.86 -11.45 4.46
N ASN A 71 -7.06 -12.46 4.14
CA ASN A 71 -6.01 -12.33 3.12
C ASN A 71 -6.63 -12.18 1.74
N ARG A 72 -7.66 -12.98 1.44
CA ARG A 72 -8.44 -12.84 0.22
C ARG A 72 -9.14 -11.49 0.13
N PHE A 73 -9.66 -11.00 1.24
CA PHE A 73 -10.27 -9.68 1.31
C PHE A 73 -9.29 -8.56 0.93
N ILE A 74 -8.08 -8.59 1.49
CA ILE A 74 -7.03 -7.61 1.16
C ILE A 74 -6.56 -7.77 -0.28
N ASP A 75 -6.41 -8.99 -0.78
CA ASP A 75 -6.05 -9.27 -2.18
C ASP A 75 -7.09 -8.71 -3.16
N ASP A 76 -8.37 -8.96 -2.92
CA ASP A 76 -9.47 -8.45 -3.75
C ASP A 76 -9.49 -6.92 -3.81
N LEU A 77 -9.33 -6.25 -2.65
CA LEU A 77 -9.27 -4.78 -2.58
C LEU A 77 -8.04 -4.23 -3.29
N THR A 78 -6.89 -4.85 -3.07
CA THR A 78 -5.62 -4.44 -3.65
C THR A 78 -5.66 -4.56 -5.17
N ARG A 79 -6.11 -5.70 -5.70
CA ARG A 79 -6.24 -5.91 -7.15
C ARG A 79 -7.27 -4.98 -7.76
N ALA A 80 -8.36 -4.68 -7.05
CA ALA A 80 -9.33 -3.70 -7.52
C ALA A 80 -8.72 -2.30 -7.62
N HIS A 81 -7.87 -1.92 -6.66
CA HIS A 81 -7.20 -0.63 -6.63
C HIS A 81 -6.04 -0.53 -7.63
N ALA A 82 -5.34 -1.64 -7.89
CA ALA A 82 -4.22 -1.78 -8.83
C ALA A 82 -4.60 -1.63 -10.33
N ARG A 83 -5.90 -1.46 -10.62
CA ARG A 83 -6.38 -1.07 -11.97
C ARG A 83 -6.07 0.39 -12.30
N ARG A 84 -5.77 1.23 -11.30
CA ARG A 84 -5.28 2.60 -11.51
C ARG A 84 -3.94 2.58 -12.22
N SER A 85 -3.64 3.66 -12.93
CA SER A 85 -2.33 3.88 -13.53
C SER A 85 -1.26 4.11 -12.44
N GLY A 86 0.00 3.79 -12.77
CA GLY A 86 1.13 4.04 -11.87
C GLY A 86 1.20 5.50 -11.38
N PRO A 87 1.05 6.51 -12.25
CA PRO A 87 1.01 7.91 -11.83
C PRO A 87 -0.12 8.25 -10.84
N GLU A 88 -1.31 7.66 -11.00
CA GLU A 88 -2.41 7.85 -10.04
C GLU A 88 -2.06 7.27 -8.67
N LEU A 89 -1.51 6.05 -8.64
CA LEU A 89 -1.07 5.42 -7.38
C LEU A 89 0.02 6.23 -6.68
N VAL A 90 0.99 6.76 -7.43
CA VAL A 90 2.04 7.65 -6.90
C VAL A 90 1.44 8.92 -6.30
N ALA A 91 0.48 9.53 -7.00
CA ALA A 91 -0.18 10.74 -6.54
C ALA A 91 -0.97 10.50 -5.24
N GLU A 92 -1.70 9.39 -5.16
CA GLU A 92 -2.45 9.00 -3.94
C GLU A 92 -1.51 8.76 -2.75
N ILE A 93 -0.45 7.95 -2.91
CA ILE A 93 0.51 7.69 -1.83
C ILE A 93 1.15 8.99 -1.34
N ARG A 94 1.50 9.90 -2.26
CA ARG A 94 2.09 11.20 -1.91
C ARG A 94 1.09 12.12 -1.20
N ALA A 95 -0.15 12.19 -1.68
CA ALA A 95 -1.19 13.01 -1.08
C ALA A 95 -1.53 12.56 0.35
N ASP A 96 -1.50 11.26 0.61
CA ASP A 96 -1.82 10.68 1.92
C ASP A 96 -0.58 10.34 2.76
N ALA A 97 0.60 10.83 2.40
CA ALA A 97 1.83 10.54 3.12
C ALA A 97 1.72 10.86 4.62
N SER A 98 1.22 12.06 4.95
CA SER A 98 1.01 12.52 6.33
C SER A 98 -0.31 12.03 6.97
N SER A 99 -1.12 11.27 6.22
CA SER A 99 -2.42 10.79 6.70
C SER A 99 -2.25 9.85 7.89
N ARG A 100 -2.90 10.22 9.00
CA ARG A 100 -2.94 9.44 10.24
C ARG A 100 -4.21 8.58 10.35
N ARG A 101 -4.99 8.46 9.27
CA ARG A 101 -6.19 7.60 9.23
C ARG A 101 -5.75 6.14 9.38
N LEU A 102 -6.50 5.39 10.18
CA LEU A 102 -6.23 3.99 10.48
C LEU A 102 -7.45 3.14 10.10
N PRO A 103 -7.27 2.01 9.40
CA PRO A 103 -8.27 0.96 9.33
C PRO A 103 -8.70 0.50 10.73
N LYS A 104 -9.99 0.18 10.91
CA LYS A 104 -10.55 -0.18 12.24
C LYS A 104 -9.88 -1.38 12.90
N LEU A 105 -9.29 -2.29 12.12
CA LEU A 105 -8.67 -3.53 12.59
C LEU A 105 -7.15 -3.42 12.84
N THR A 106 -6.58 -2.22 12.70
CA THR A 106 -5.12 -2.03 12.81
C THR A 106 -4.76 -0.83 13.69
N ASN A 107 -3.48 -0.64 13.95
CA ASN A 107 -2.95 0.47 14.74
C ASN A 107 -1.71 1.08 14.08
N TYR A 108 -1.22 2.20 14.61
CA TYR A 108 -0.09 2.92 14.02
C TYR A 108 1.22 2.11 13.99
N ARG A 109 1.43 1.17 14.91
CA ARG A 109 2.63 0.30 14.92
C ARG A 109 2.57 -0.68 13.75
N ASN A 110 1.41 -1.26 13.49
CA ASN A 110 1.20 -2.11 12.32
C ASN A 110 1.39 -1.32 11.02
N ILE A 111 0.86 -0.09 10.92
CA ILE A 111 1.09 0.78 9.75
C ILE A 111 2.57 1.13 9.56
N LEU A 112 3.31 1.35 10.66
CA LEU A 112 4.75 1.56 10.60
C LEU A 112 5.46 0.36 9.96
N PHE A 113 5.18 -0.86 10.42
CA PHE A 113 5.78 -2.06 9.85
C PHE A 113 5.33 -2.31 8.41
N ASP A 114 4.03 -2.19 8.15
CA ASP A 114 3.43 -2.33 6.81
C ASP A 114 4.12 -1.40 5.80
N THR A 115 4.27 -0.12 6.13
CA THR A 115 4.89 0.85 5.21
C THR A 115 6.38 0.53 4.96
N ILE A 116 7.14 0.19 6.01
CA ILE A 116 8.57 -0.12 5.88
C ILE A 116 8.78 -1.40 5.07
N VAL A 117 8.06 -2.48 5.42
CA VAL A 117 8.22 -3.79 4.78
C VAL A 117 7.79 -3.73 3.32
N HIS A 118 6.64 -3.13 3.02
CA HIS A 118 6.17 -3.01 1.64
C HIS A 118 7.02 -2.07 0.78
N GLY A 119 7.70 -1.09 1.39
CA GLY A 119 8.76 -0.35 0.71
C GLY A 119 9.88 -1.27 0.21
N GLN A 120 10.29 -2.24 1.03
CA GLN A 120 11.31 -3.23 0.66
C GLN A 120 10.79 -4.27 -0.35
N ASP A 121 9.54 -4.68 -0.21
CA ASP A 121 8.89 -5.61 -1.14
C ASP A 121 8.84 -5.05 -2.58
N ILE A 122 8.91 -3.72 -2.72
CA ILE A 122 9.05 -2.99 -3.98
C ILE A 122 10.53 -2.81 -4.35
N ALA A 123 11.34 -2.27 -3.43
CA ALA A 123 12.70 -1.80 -3.76
C ALA A 123 13.65 -2.95 -4.13
N ILE A 124 13.62 -4.06 -3.37
CA ILE A 124 14.58 -5.16 -3.52
C ILE A 124 14.45 -5.85 -4.88
N PRO A 125 13.24 -6.26 -5.36
CA PRO A 125 13.09 -6.85 -6.70
C PRO A 125 13.47 -5.93 -7.86
N LEU A 126 13.45 -4.61 -7.62
CA LEU A 126 13.83 -3.59 -8.59
C LEU A 126 15.32 -3.21 -8.52
N GLY A 127 16.10 -3.79 -7.60
CA GLY A 127 17.50 -3.43 -7.39
C GLY A 127 17.69 -1.99 -6.89
N ARG A 128 16.74 -1.48 -6.11
CA ARG A 128 16.77 -0.13 -5.49
C ARG A 128 17.09 -0.25 -4.00
N THR A 129 17.64 0.82 -3.41
CA THR A 129 17.92 0.96 -1.97
C THR A 129 17.33 2.25 -1.44
#